data_AF-D5AHA7-F1
#
_entry.id   AF-D5AHA7-F1
#
_cell.length_a   1.000
_cell.length_b   1.000
_cell.length_c   1.000
_cell.angle_alpha   90.00
_cell.angle_beta   90.00
_cell.angle_gamma   90.00
#
_symmetry.space_group_name_H-M   'P 1'
#
loop_
_entity.id
_entity.type
_entity.pdbx_description
1 polymer ?
#
loop_
_entity_poly.entity_id
_entity_poly.type
_entity_poly.pdbx_seq_one_letter_code
_entity_poly.pdbx_strand_id
1 'polypeptide(L)'
;MVRPTVLGESSHQIRVRPKNHRRCIMSTYAIIKTGGKQVKVEVGQAIYVEKLNVEAGQEVTFEEVVLVGGEKTVVGTPLVAGATVVGTVEKQGKQKKVVTFKYKPKKGSHRKQGHRQPYTKVVINAINA
;
A
#
# COMPACT_ATOMS: atom_id res chain seq x y z
N MET A 1 -62.55 42.69 -6.85
CA MET A 1 -61.82 41.62 -7.59
C MET A 1 -61.05 42.33 -8.68
N VAL A 2 -59.72 42.37 -8.76
CA VAL A 2 -58.68 41.33 -8.69
C VAL A 2 -57.35 42.05 -8.38
N ARG A 3 -56.70 41.73 -7.25
CA ARG A 3 -55.48 40.91 -7.06
C ARG A 3 -54.14 41.68 -7.20
N PRO A 4 -53.13 41.37 -6.34
CA PRO A 4 -51.94 42.18 -6.11
C PRO A 4 -50.71 41.70 -6.91
N THR A 5 -49.67 42.53 -6.87
CA THR A 5 -48.24 42.34 -7.21
C THR A 5 -47.70 40.91 -7.33
N VAL A 6 -46.82 40.69 -8.31
CA VAL A 6 -45.54 39.97 -8.10
C VAL A 6 -44.51 40.41 -9.14
N LEU A 7 -43.39 40.94 -8.62
CA LEU A 7 -42.12 41.09 -9.31
C LEU A 7 -41.68 39.72 -9.84
N GLY A 8 -41.53 39.61 -11.17
CA GLY A 8 -40.96 38.43 -11.80
C GLY A 8 -39.46 38.40 -11.52
N GLU A 9 -39.08 37.72 -10.45
CA GLU A 9 -37.70 37.31 -10.19
C GLU A 9 -37.24 36.48 -11.39
N SER A 10 -36.36 37.07 -12.21
CA SER A 10 -35.64 36.38 -13.26
C SER A 10 -34.83 35.25 -12.61
N SER A 11 -35.40 34.06 -12.62
CA SER A 11 -34.79 32.83 -12.19
C SER A 11 -33.56 32.56 -13.06
N HIS A 12 -32.41 33.07 -12.63
CA HIS A 12 -31.11 32.59 -13.07
C HIS A 12 -31.05 31.10 -12.71
N GLN A 13 -31.25 30.23 -13.70
CA GLN A 13 -30.89 28.84 -13.56
C GLN A 13 -29.39 28.76 -13.28
N ILE A 14 -29.03 28.48 -12.04
CA ILE A 14 -27.70 28.01 -11.69
C ILE A 14 -27.57 26.63 -12.33
N ARG A 15 -26.89 26.53 -13.48
CA ARG A 15 -26.35 25.26 -13.98
C ARG A 15 -25.34 24.75 -12.95
N VAL A 16 -25.80 23.94 -12.01
CA VAL A 16 -24.92 23.08 -11.22
C VAL A 16 -24.18 22.17 -12.18
N ARG A 17 -22.87 22.42 -12.36
CA ARG A 17 -21.99 21.47 -13.05
C ARG A 17 -22.07 20.15 -12.27
N PRO A 18 -22.40 19.01 -12.89
CA PRO A 18 -22.36 17.74 -12.19
C PRO A 18 -20.93 17.58 -11.66
N LYS A 19 -20.78 17.44 -10.34
CA LYS A 19 -19.50 17.07 -9.74
C LYS A 19 -19.13 15.75 -10.40
N ASN A 20 -18.14 15.80 -11.29
CA ASN A 20 -17.56 14.62 -11.91
C ASN A 20 -16.93 13.83 -10.76
N HIS A 21 -17.75 13.01 -10.11
CA HIS A 21 -17.30 11.97 -9.22
C HIS A 21 -16.52 11.06 -10.16
N ARG A 22 -15.21 11.32 -10.29
CA ARG A 22 -14.25 10.31 -10.69
C ARG A 22 -14.63 9.11 -9.85
N ARG A 23 -15.23 8.10 -10.48
CA ARG A 23 -15.51 6.82 -9.85
C ARG A 23 -14.19 6.39 -9.23
N CYS A 24 -14.06 6.61 -7.93
CA CYS A 24 -12.98 6.04 -7.16
C CYS A 24 -13.35 4.56 -7.17
N ILE A 25 -12.70 3.80 -8.04
CA ILE A 25 -12.77 2.35 -7.98
C ILE A 25 -12.21 2.04 -6.60
N MET A 26 -13.08 1.66 -5.67
CA MET A 26 -12.67 1.25 -4.33
C MET A 26 -11.98 -0.10 -4.49
N SER A 27 -10.73 -0.07 -4.89
CA SER A 27 -9.89 -1.25 -5.03
C SER A 27 -9.65 -1.82 -3.63
N THR A 28 -9.97 -3.10 -3.44
CA THR A 28 -9.65 -3.83 -2.21
C THR A 28 -8.15 -3.74 -1.94
N TYR A 29 -7.78 -3.32 -0.73
CA TYR A 29 -6.40 -3.24 -0.27
C TYR A 29 -6.27 -3.91 1.10
N ALA A 30 -5.11 -4.48 1.39
CA ALA A 30 -4.79 -5.06 2.69
C ALA A 30 -3.55 -4.40 3.29
N ILE A 31 -3.41 -4.45 4.60
CA ILE A 31 -2.18 -4.11 5.30
C ILE A 31 -1.63 -5.41 5.87
N ILE A 32 -0.53 -5.87 5.31
CA ILE A 32 0.17 -7.07 5.77
C ILE A 32 1.31 -6.69 6.70
N LYS A 33 1.59 -7.55 7.67
CA LYS A 33 2.80 -7.46 8.49
C LYS A 33 3.81 -8.49 7.98
N THR A 34 4.98 -8.02 7.61
CA THR A 34 6.05 -8.87 7.05
C THR A 34 7.42 -8.31 7.41
N GLY A 35 8.31 -9.16 7.94
CA GLY A 35 9.65 -8.75 8.37
C GLY A 35 9.63 -7.60 9.39
N GLY A 36 8.63 -7.57 10.28
CA GLY A 36 8.47 -6.50 11.28
C GLY A 36 7.97 -5.15 10.74
N LYS A 37 7.62 -5.05 9.45
CA LYS A 37 7.06 -3.85 8.81
C LYS A 37 5.62 -4.08 8.38
N GLN A 38 4.83 -3.01 8.37
CA GLN A 38 3.49 -3.01 7.81
C GLN A 38 3.53 -2.39 6.42
N VAL A 39 2.96 -3.08 5.43
CA VAL A 39 2.94 -2.62 4.04
C VAL A 39 1.52 -2.68 3.52
N LYS A 40 1.06 -1.58 2.90
CA LYS A 40 -0.20 -1.56 2.16
C LYS A 40 -0.01 -2.29 0.84
N VAL A 41 -0.91 -3.22 0.55
CA VAL A 41 -0.90 -4.04 -0.66
C VAL A 41 -2.23 -3.97 -1.38
N GLU A 42 -2.15 -3.98 -2.71
CA GLU A 42 -3.29 -4.07 -3.62
C GLU A 42 -3.09 -5.27 -4.55
N VAL A 43 -4.18 -5.81 -5.09
CA VAL A 43 -4.12 -6.93 -6.03
C VAL A 43 -3.32 -6.53 -7.28
N GLY A 44 -2.34 -7.34 -7.67
CA GLY A 44 -1.43 -7.08 -8.79
C GLY A 44 -0.22 -6.20 -8.45
N GLN A 45 -0.09 -5.72 -7.21
CA GLN A 45 1.05 -4.90 -6.81
C GLN A 45 2.29 -5.75 -6.53
N ALA A 46 3.45 -5.28 -7.01
CA ALA A 46 4.75 -5.80 -6.61
C ALA A 46 5.25 -5.14 -5.33
N ILE A 47 5.55 -5.94 -4.31
CA ILE A 47 6.13 -5.51 -3.03
C ILE A 47 7.56 -6.03 -2.86
N TYR A 48 8.35 -5.27 -2.11
CA TYR A 48 9.69 -5.65 -1.69
C TYR A 48 9.68 -5.99 -0.21
N VAL A 49 9.87 -7.26 0.10
CA VAL A 49 9.91 -7.77 1.46
C VAL A 49 11.32 -8.21 1.84
N GLU A 50 11.49 -8.49 3.12
CA GLU A 50 12.74 -9.07 3.62
C GLU A 50 13.00 -10.44 2.99
N LYS A 51 14.23 -10.96 3.14
CA LYS A 51 14.61 -12.22 2.52
C LYS A 51 13.80 -13.37 3.11
N LEU A 52 13.00 -14.03 2.27
CA LEU A 52 12.34 -15.30 2.57
C LEU A 52 13.13 -16.47 1.95
N ASN A 53 13.22 -17.61 2.65
CA ASN A 53 13.89 -18.82 2.15
C ASN A 53 12.98 -19.63 1.21
N VAL A 54 12.40 -18.96 0.20
CA VAL A 54 11.41 -19.52 -0.72
C VAL A 54 11.90 -19.31 -2.14
N GLU A 55 11.85 -20.33 -3.00
CA GLU A 55 12.40 -20.22 -4.36
C GLU A 55 11.62 -19.22 -5.23
N ALA A 56 12.27 -18.69 -6.28
CA ALA A 56 11.60 -17.82 -7.24
C ALA A 56 10.56 -18.63 -8.03
N GLY A 57 9.33 -18.13 -8.08
CA GLY A 57 8.17 -18.79 -8.70
C GLY A 57 7.24 -19.50 -7.72
N GLN A 58 7.63 -19.66 -6.45
CA GLN A 58 6.75 -20.26 -5.45
C GLN A 58 5.75 -19.23 -4.90
N GLU A 59 4.60 -19.76 -4.47
CA GLU A 59 3.55 -19.01 -3.80
C GLU A 59 3.87 -18.87 -2.30
N VAL A 60 3.62 -17.68 -1.77
CA VAL A 60 3.77 -17.34 -0.36
C VAL A 60 2.42 -16.84 0.14
N THR A 61 1.91 -17.51 1.16
CA THR A 61 0.72 -17.11 1.90
C THR A 61 1.13 -16.27 3.11
N PHE A 62 0.53 -15.09 3.25
CA PHE A 62 0.69 -14.22 4.40
C PHE A 62 -0.57 -14.30 5.25
N GLU A 63 -0.44 -14.87 6.44
CA GLU A 63 -1.52 -15.00 7.44
C GLU A 63 -1.61 -13.76 8.35
N GLU A 64 -0.52 -13.01 8.48
CA GLU A 64 -0.49 -11.78 9.28
C GLU A 64 -1.09 -10.59 8.52
N VAL A 65 -2.42 -10.51 8.51
CA VAL A 65 -3.16 -9.37 7.95
C VAL A 65 -3.75 -8.53 9.08
N VAL A 66 -3.41 -7.24 9.09
CA VAL A 66 -3.83 -6.28 10.13
C VAL A 66 -5.16 -5.62 9.76
N LEU A 67 -5.34 -5.33 8.48
CA LEU A 67 -6.48 -4.60 7.96
C LEU A 67 -6.80 -5.06 6.55
N VAL A 68 -8.10 -5.22 6.26
CA VAL A 68 -8.60 -5.31 4.88
C VAL A 68 -9.58 -4.17 4.64
N GLY A 69 -9.29 -3.38 3.62
CA GLY A 69 -10.07 -2.23 3.19
C GLY A 69 -10.73 -2.49 1.83
N GLY A 70 -11.98 -2.06 1.70
CA GLY A 70 -12.81 -2.19 0.51
C GLY A 70 -14.07 -1.34 0.71
N GLU A 71 -15.26 -1.90 0.51
CA GLU A 71 -16.53 -1.22 0.82
C GLU A 71 -16.81 -1.12 2.33
N LYS A 72 -16.31 -2.09 3.12
CA LYS A 72 -16.33 -2.11 4.58
C LYS A 72 -14.90 -2.34 5.07
N THR A 73 -14.42 -1.47 5.94
CA THR A 73 -13.08 -1.60 6.54
C THR A 73 -13.15 -2.56 7.71
N VAL A 74 -12.51 -3.72 7.60
CA VAL A 74 -12.35 -4.67 8.70
C VAL A 74 -10.99 -4.40 9.35
N VAL A 75 -11.03 -3.90 10.59
CA VAL A 75 -9.84 -3.63 11.39
C VAL A 75 -9.69 -4.75 12.41
N GLY A 76 -8.58 -5.47 12.37
CA GLY A 76 -8.27 -6.51 13.34
C GLY A 76 -7.86 -5.90 14.69
N THR A 77 -8.21 -6.58 15.78
CA THR A 77 -7.66 -6.34 17.12
C THR A 77 -7.01 -7.66 17.57
N PRO A 78 -5.71 -7.94 17.40
CA PRO A 78 -4.59 -7.29 16.67
C PRO A 78 -4.28 -7.90 15.28
N LEU A 79 -4.99 -8.96 14.86
CA LEU A 79 -4.97 -9.56 13.52
C LEU A 79 -6.42 -9.81 13.08
N VAL A 80 -6.68 -9.81 11.77
CA VAL A 80 -7.99 -10.22 11.23
C VAL A 80 -7.96 -11.74 11.07
N ALA A 81 -8.64 -12.47 11.95
CA ALA A 81 -8.72 -13.93 11.87
C ALA A 81 -9.48 -14.34 10.59
N GLY A 82 -8.81 -15.07 9.69
CA GLY A 82 -9.37 -15.55 8.43
C GLY A 82 -8.94 -14.79 7.18
N ALA A 83 -8.27 -13.63 7.31
CA ALA A 83 -7.74 -12.92 6.16
C ALA A 83 -6.38 -13.50 5.74
N THR A 84 -6.26 -13.87 4.47
CA THR A 84 -5.02 -14.39 3.89
C THR A 84 -4.66 -13.64 2.63
N VAL A 85 -3.41 -13.22 2.50
CA VAL A 85 -2.89 -12.62 1.27
C VAL A 85 -1.99 -13.62 0.56
N VAL A 86 -2.32 -13.97 -0.68
CA VAL A 86 -1.53 -14.89 -1.50
C VAL A 86 -0.72 -14.09 -2.51
N GLY A 87 0.58 -14.34 -2.59
CA GLY A 87 1.46 -13.73 -3.59
C GLY A 87 2.51 -14.68 -4.13
N THR A 88 2.99 -14.42 -5.35
CA THR A 88 4.06 -15.18 -5.99
C THR A 88 5.38 -14.45 -5.88
N VAL A 89 6.46 -15.18 -5.57
CA VAL A 89 7.82 -14.62 -5.57
C VAL A 89 8.32 -14.49 -7.00
N GLU A 90 8.51 -13.28 -7.51
CA GLU A 90 9.09 -13.09 -8.85
C GLU A 90 10.62 -13.26 -8.84
N LYS A 91 11.29 -12.61 -7.89
CA LYS A 91 12.75 -12.59 -7.85
C LYS A 91 13.29 -12.33 -6.46
N GLN A 92 14.47 -12.88 -6.21
CA GLN A 92 15.30 -12.50 -5.08
C GLN A 92 16.48 -11.66 -5.56
N GLY A 93 16.84 -10.64 -4.78
CA GLY A 93 17.88 -9.70 -5.17
C GLY A 93 18.62 -9.09 -4.00
N LYS A 94 19.58 -8.24 -4.34
CA LYS A 94 20.30 -7.39 -3.38
C LYS A 94 20.05 -5.95 -3.74
N GLN A 95 19.70 -5.13 -2.74
CA GLN A 95 19.48 -3.70 -2.93
C GLN A 95 20.76 -2.99 -3.39
N LYS A 96 20.61 -1.72 -3.76
CA LYS A 96 21.73 -0.83 -4.07
C LYS A 96 22.73 -0.84 -2.91
N LYS A 97 24.02 -0.80 -3.24
CA LYS A 97 25.08 -0.75 -2.23
C LYS A 97 24.99 0.55 -1.45
N VAL A 98 24.78 0.43 -0.15
CA VAL A 98 24.90 1.53 0.80
C VAL A 98 26.34 1.52 1.31
N VAL A 99 27.06 2.61 1.10
CA VAL A 99 28.45 2.76 1.55
C VAL A 99 28.46 3.64 2.78
N THR A 100 28.86 3.08 3.91
CA THR A 100 29.06 3.83 5.15
C THR A 100 30.55 4.09 5.33
N PHE A 101 30.92 5.37 5.40
CA PHE A 101 32.28 5.81 5.69
C PHE A 101 32.30 6.43 7.08
N LYS A 102 33.05 5.83 8.01
CA LYS A 102 33.27 6.34 9.36
C LYS A 102 34.68 6.91 9.42
N TYR A 103 34.80 8.17 9.81
CA TYR A 103 36.07 8.87 9.96
C TYR A 103 36.16 9.48 11.36
N LYS A 104 37.30 9.32 12.04
CA LYS A 104 37.61 10.00 13.29
C LYS A 104 38.80 10.94 13.08
N PRO A 105 38.61 12.27 13.19
CA PRO A 105 39.69 13.24 12.99
C PRO A 105 40.84 13.02 13.97
N LYS A 106 42.09 13.26 13.52
CA LYS A 106 43.32 13.23 14.34
C LYS A 106 43.59 11.89 15.06
N LYS A 107 42.87 10.81 14.71
CA LYS A 107 43.04 9.45 15.25
C LYS A 107 43.52 8.44 14.21
N GLY A 108 43.75 8.87 12.96
CA GLY A 108 44.10 7.97 11.85
C GLY A 108 43.05 6.89 11.53
N SER A 109 41.88 6.94 12.17
CA SER A 109 40.86 5.89 12.08
C SER A 109 39.84 6.25 11.02
N HIS A 110 39.88 5.53 9.90
CA HIS A 110 38.85 5.55 8.88
C HIS A 110 38.41 4.13 8.50
N ARG A 111 37.11 3.90 8.36
CA ARG A 111 36.55 2.62 7.92
C ARG A 111 35.52 2.87 6.83
N LYS A 112 35.68 2.19 5.70
CA LYS A 112 34.71 2.18 4.59
C LYS A 112 34.09 0.79 4.53
N GLN A 113 32.79 0.70 4.81
CA GLN A 113 32.06 -0.56 4.75
C GLN A 113 30.92 -0.43 3.74
N GLY A 114 30.75 -1.46 2.91
CA GLY A 114 29.59 -1.58 2.04
C GLY A 114 28.60 -2.56 2.62
N HIS A 115 27.31 -2.21 2.61
CA HIS A 115 26.21 -3.12 2.88
C HIS A 115 25.29 -3.22 1.67
N ARG A 116 24.77 -4.42 1.42
CA ARG A 116 23.73 -4.67 0.42
C ARG A 116 22.65 -5.52 1.04
N GLN A 117 21.52 -4.92 1.33
CA GLN A 117 20.41 -5.65 1.95
C GLN A 117 19.79 -6.61 0.93
N PRO A 118 19.69 -7.92 1.23
CA PRO A 118 18.93 -8.85 0.40
C PRO A 118 17.42 -8.55 0.51
N TYR A 119 16.70 -8.73 -0.58
CA TYR A 119 15.26 -8.54 -0.63
C TYR A 119 14.60 -9.59 -1.52
N THR A 120 13.32 -9.84 -1.28
CA THR A 120 12.48 -10.67 -2.14
C THR A 120 11.39 -9.79 -2.74
N LYS A 121 11.21 -9.86 -4.06
CA LYS A 121 10.12 -9.19 -4.78
C LYS A 121 8.96 -10.17 -4.90
N VAL A 122 7.82 -9.81 -4.34
CA VAL A 122 6.59 -10.62 -4.34
C VAL A 122 5.50 -9.84 -5.07
N VAL A 123 4.76 -10.50 -5.94
CA VAL A 123 3.54 -9.94 -6.55
C VAL A 123 2.33 -10.51 -5.85
N ILE A 124 1.40 -9.64 -5.48
CA ILE A 124 0.17 -10.06 -4.80
C ILE A 124 -0.86 -10.51 -5.84
N ASN A 125 -1.35 -11.74 -5.71
CA ASN A 125 -2.31 -12.33 -6.63
C ASN A 125 -3.74 -12.23 -6.11
N ALA A 126 -3.93 -12.49 -4.82
CA ALA A 126 -5.26 -12.53 -4.21
C ALA A 126 -5.22 -12.03 -2.77
N ILE A 127 -6.30 -11.34 -2.38
CA ILE A 127 -6.59 -10.93 -1.01
C ILE A 127 -7.90 -11.63 -0.65
N ASN A 128 -7.82 -12.63 0.23
CA ASN A 128 -8.99 -13.28 0.80
C ASN A 128 -9.26 -12.65 2.17
N ALA A 129 -10.51 -12.31 2.44
CA ALA A 129 -10.96 -11.61 3.64
C ALA A 129 -12.17 -12.31 4.24
#